data_AF-A0A7C6P326-F1
#
_entry.id   AF-A0A7C6P326-F1
#
_cell.length_a   1.000
_cell.length_b   1.000
_cell.length_c   1.000
_cell.angle_alpha   90.00
_cell.angle_beta   90.00
_cell.angle_gamma   90.00
#
_symmetry.space_group_name_H-M   'P 1'
#
loop_
_entity.id
_entity.type
_entity.pdbx_description
1 polymer ?
#
loop_
_entity_poly.entity_id
_entity_poly.type
_entity_poly.pdbx_seq_one_letter_code
_entity_poly.pdbx_strand_id
1 'polypeptide(L)'
;MSEKTLFTLEDCLQTGYDMSVDGKVIVLKASALPEGLRQAKHQLYFCTGGNGSNPNPIGRSIFTVSLADGEKVRWNRSDVLGILKPELLPDHARLQLSQIRPSGALDLKSNEPQYSGYCFLPNGRYTSGVWLCSAKEVQDYIEMQKDYQYRVMICDRDDFCVFEMIEGNLIHPSAEAMEAFRKEHQEPGSMELKL
;
A
#
# COMPACT_ATOMS: atom_id res chain seq x y z
N MET A 1 14.69 19.91 3.00
CA MET A 1 13.46 20.00 2.17
C MET A 1 12.50 20.89 2.93
N SER A 2 12.18 22.08 2.42
CA SER A 2 11.15 22.93 3.04
C SER A 2 9.81 22.19 3.01
N GLU A 3 9.11 22.14 4.14
CA GLU A 3 7.76 21.56 4.17
C GLU A 3 6.86 22.30 3.18
N LYS A 4 6.20 21.55 2.31
CA LYS A 4 5.28 22.08 1.33
C LYS A 4 4.05 22.66 2.05
N THR A 5 3.59 23.84 1.66
CA THR A 5 2.41 24.45 2.29
C THR A 5 1.12 23.73 1.88
N LEU A 6 0.94 23.44 0.58
CA LEU A 6 -0.21 22.71 0.02
C LEU A 6 0.20 21.90 -1.21
N PHE A 7 -0.43 20.74 -1.39
CA PHE A 7 -0.41 19.98 -2.64
C PHE A 7 -1.41 20.56 -3.64
N THR A 8 -1.00 20.60 -4.91
CA THR A 8 -1.76 21.14 -6.05
C THR A 8 -1.93 20.08 -7.15
N LEU A 9 -2.61 20.43 -8.24
CA LEU A 9 -2.82 19.52 -9.37
C LEU A 9 -1.49 19.04 -9.99
N GLU A 10 -0.43 19.83 -9.94
CA GLU A 10 0.89 19.50 -10.50
C GLU A 10 1.59 18.37 -9.70
N ASP A 11 1.17 18.14 -8.47
CA ASP A 11 1.68 17.07 -7.61
C ASP A 11 0.97 15.73 -7.84
N CYS A 12 -0.11 15.74 -8.62
CA CYS A 12 -0.88 14.55 -8.90
C CYS A 12 -0.31 13.83 -10.13
N LEU A 13 -0.17 12.51 -10.02
CA LEU A 13 0.13 11.63 -11.14
C LEU A 13 -1.04 11.60 -12.13
N GLN A 14 -2.26 11.57 -11.59
CA GLN A 14 -3.49 11.54 -12.36
C GLN A 14 -4.59 12.31 -11.63
N THR A 15 -5.49 12.92 -12.39
CA THR A 15 -6.63 13.70 -11.89
C THR A 15 -7.87 13.35 -12.71
N GLY A 16 -9.06 13.75 -12.25
CA GLY A 16 -10.32 13.43 -12.93
C GLY A 16 -11.03 12.19 -12.37
N TYR A 17 -12.10 11.78 -13.05
CA TYR A 17 -13.04 10.73 -12.61
C TYR A 17 -12.87 9.40 -13.36
N ASP A 18 -12.17 9.39 -14.48
CA ASP A 18 -11.91 8.21 -15.33
C ASP A 18 -10.87 7.24 -14.73
N MET A 19 -10.30 7.59 -13.58
CA MET A 19 -9.30 6.80 -12.86
C MET A 19 -9.87 6.19 -11.57
N SER A 20 -9.39 4.98 -11.25
CA SER A 20 -9.59 4.39 -9.93
C SER A 20 -8.67 5.07 -8.93
N VAL A 21 -9.21 5.44 -7.77
CA VAL A 21 -8.43 5.88 -6.61
C VAL A 21 -8.32 4.80 -5.54
N ASP A 22 -8.96 3.65 -5.72
CA ASP A 22 -8.89 2.55 -4.77
C ASP A 22 -7.46 2.03 -4.61
N GLY A 23 -7.02 1.83 -3.37
CA GLY A 23 -5.68 1.38 -3.05
C GLY A 23 -4.58 2.40 -3.38
N LYS A 24 -4.92 3.70 -3.53
CA LYS A 24 -3.96 4.76 -3.86
C LYS A 24 -3.92 5.84 -2.78
N VAL A 25 -2.76 6.49 -2.66
CA VAL A 25 -2.65 7.76 -1.93
C VAL A 25 -3.24 8.88 -2.76
N ILE A 26 -4.25 9.52 -2.19
CA ILE A 26 -4.96 10.64 -2.79
C ILE A 26 -4.62 11.95 -2.07
N VAL A 27 -4.79 13.03 -2.81
CA VAL A 27 -4.73 14.40 -2.30
C VAL A 27 -6.15 14.94 -2.26
N LEU A 28 -6.57 15.51 -1.13
CA LEU A 28 -7.82 16.27 -1.04
C LEU A 28 -7.61 17.74 -1.43
N LYS A 29 -8.66 18.34 -1.98
CA LYS A 29 -8.71 19.78 -2.21
C LYS A 29 -8.64 20.51 -0.87
N ALA A 30 -7.80 21.54 -0.76
CA ALA A 30 -7.71 22.34 0.47
C ALA A 30 -9.06 22.94 0.89
N SER A 31 -9.93 23.28 -0.07
CA SER A 31 -11.28 23.79 0.19
C SER A 31 -12.24 22.77 0.82
N ALA A 32 -11.98 21.48 0.68
CA ALA A 32 -12.77 20.42 1.34
C ALA A 32 -12.39 20.22 2.81
N LEU A 33 -11.22 20.71 3.22
CA LEU A 33 -10.73 20.60 4.59
C LEU A 33 -11.25 21.76 5.47
N PRO A 34 -11.45 21.52 6.77
CA PRO A 34 -11.66 22.58 7.76
C PRO A 34 -10.54 23.62 7.71
N GLU A 35 -10.85 24.89 7.96
CA GLU A 35 -9.92 26.00 7.79
C GLU A 35 -8.59 25.80 8.55
N GLY A 36 -8.65 25.34 9.81
CA GLY A 36 -7.47 25.06 10.62
C GLY A 36 -6.62 23.86 10.16
N LEU A 37 -7.11 23.07 9.20
CA LEU A 37 -6.43 21.89 8.67
C LEU A 37 -5.98 22.09 7.21
N ARG A 38 -6.08 23.29 6.64
CA ARG A 38 -5.70 23.56 5.23
C ARG A 38 -4.19 23.68 5.06
N GLN A 39 -3.50 22.55 5.20
CA GLN A 39 -2.06 22.42 5.00
C GLN A 39 -1.72 21.04 4.41
N ALA A 40 -0.57 20.93 3.76
CA ALA A 40 -0.15 19.74 3.00
C ALA A 40 -0.28 18.44 3.79
N LYS A 41 0.12 18.44 5.07
CA LYS A 41 0.04 17.28 5.96
C LYS A 41 -1.36 16.67 6.01
N HIS A 42 -2.42 17.49 6.05
CA HIS A 42 -3.80 17.03 6.20
C HIS A 42 -4.52 16.83 4.86
N GLN A 43 -3.83 17.00 3.72
CA GLN A 43 -4.41 16.68 2.40
C GLN A 43 -4.23 15.22 2.01
N LEU A 44 -3.35 14.47 2.68
CA LEU A 44 -2.93 13.13 2.27
C LEU A 44 -3.75 12.03 2.94
N TYR A 45 -4.37 11.20 2.12
CA TYR A 45 -5.17 10.07 2.56
C TYR A 45 -4.88 8.84 1.72
N PHE A 46 -4.94 7.65 2.31
CA PHE A 46 -4.98 6.40 1.58
C PHE A 46 -6.44 5.99 1.36
N CYS A 47 -6.85 5.74 0.11
CA CYS A 47 -8.21 5.30 -0.19
C CYS A 47 -8.32 3.77 -0.07
N THR A 48 -9.29 3.33 0.71
CA THR A 48 -9.55 1.91 1.00
C THR A 48 -10.77 1.36 0.26
N GLY A 49 -11.35 2.16 -0.65
CA GLY A 49 -12.47 1.75 -1.52
C GLY A 49 -13.73 2.63 -1.38
N GLY A 50 -14.88 2.03 -1.68
CA GLY A 50 -16.20 2.67 -1.71
C GLY A 50 -16.71 2.92 -3.12
N ASN A 51 -18.03 3.09 -3.31
CA ASN A 51 -18.62 3.16 -4.65
C ASN A 51 -18.11 4.33 -5.52
N GLY A 52 -17.51 5.35 -4.89
CA GLY A 52 -16.87 6.49 -5.55
C GLY A 52 -15.40 6.29 -5.90
N SER A 53 -14.76 5.17 -5.51
CA SER A 53 -13.32 4.95 -5.73
C SER A 53 -13.01 4.42 -7.13
N ASN A 54 -13.99 3.84 -7.81
CA ASN A 54 -13.84 3.27 -9.15
C ASN A 54 -13.78 4.33 -10.26
N PRO A 55 -13.27 3.98 -11.46
CA PRO A 55 -13.41 4.80 -12.66
C PRO A 55 -14.87 5.10 -12.99
N ASN A 56 -15.15 6.33 -13.44
CA ASN A 56 -16.47 6.84 -13.83
C ASN A 56 -17.57 6.42 -12.84
N PRO A 57 -17.41 6.75 -11.55
CA PRO A 57 -18.23 6.13 -10.53
C PRO A 57 -19.65 6.70 -10.55
N ILE A 58 -20.63 5.80 -10.43
CA ILE A 58 -22.05 6.18 -10.22
C ILE A 58 -22.24 6.67 -8.77
N GLY A 59 -21.50 6.08 -7.83
CA GLY A 59 -21.50 6.49 -6.42
C GLY A 59 -20.52 7.63 -6.14
N ARG A 60 -20.73 8.36 -5.04
CA ARG A 60 -19.86 9.47 -4.64
C ARG A 60 -18.93 9.18 -3.48
N SER A 61 -19.24 8.18 -2.64
CA SER A 61 -18.53 7.93 -1.39
C SER A 61 -17.21 7.22 -1.60
N ILE A 62 -16.14 7.72 -0.99
CA ILE A 62 -14.88 7.00 -0.80
C ILE A 62 -14.60 6.86 0.70
N PHE A 63 -14.00 5.73 1.07
CA PHE A 63 -13.50 5.48 2.41
C PHE A 63 -11.99 5.62 2.41
N THR A 64 -11.46 6.25 3.45
CA THR A 64 -10.06 6.63 3.49
C THR A 64 -9.48 6.52 4.89
N VAL A 65 -8.16 6.46 4.96
CA VAL A 65 -7.37 6.61 6.18
C VAL A 65 -6.50 7.86 6.02
N SER A 66 -6.56 8.78 6.98
CA SER A 66 -5.70 9.95 7.05
C SER A 66 -4.26 9.52 7.26
N LEU A 67 -3.33 10.04 6.43
CA LEU A 67 -1.90 9.78 6.60
C LEU A 67 -1.25 10.71 7.63
N ALA A 68 -2.01 11.63 8.24
CA ALA A 68 -1.53 12.51 9.29
C ALA A 68 -1.58 11.87 10.69
N ASP A 69 -2.58 11.02 10.93
CA ASP A 69 -2.94 10.48 12.26
C ASP A 69 -3.59 9.09 12.24
N GLY A 70 -3.89 8.52 11.05
CA GLY A 70 -4.51 7.20 10.93
C GLY A 70 -6.03 7.19 11.07
N GLU A 71 -6.69 8.35 11.17
CA GLU A 71 -8.15 8.38 11.31
C GLU A 71 -8.87 7.87 10.04
N LYS A 72 -9.91 7.05 10.24
CA LYS A 72 -10.78 6.59 9.15
C LYS A 72 -11.85 7.61 8.87
N VAL A 73 -11.88 8.14 7.64
CA VAL A 73 -12.80 9.21 7.24
C VAL A 73 -13.46 8.88 5.90
N ARG A 74 -14.73 9.26 5.77
CA ARG A 74 -15.47 9.18 4.51
C ARG A 74 -15.45 10.53 3.81
N TRP A 75 -15.07 10.54 2.54
CA TRP A 75 -15.10 11.71 1.67
C TRP A 75 -16.00 11.50 0.45
N ASN A 76 -16.28 12.56 -0.30
CA ASN A 76 -16.80 12.40 -1.66
C ASN A 76 -15.64 12.36 -2.66
N ARG A 77 -15.84 11.65 -3.77
CA ARG A 77 -14.92 11.66 -4.91
C ARG A 77 -14.66 13.09 -5.44
N SER A 78 -15.64 13.97 -5.33
CA SER A 78 -15.53 15.40 -5.70
C SER A 78 -14.55 16.18 -4.84
N ASP A 79 -14.24 15.71 -3.63
CA ASP A 79 -13.33 16.35 -2.69
C ASP A 79 -11.86 16.01 -3.02
N VAL A 80 -11.65 14.97 -3.84
CA VAL A 80 -10.33 14.53 -4.30
C VAL A 80 -9.80 15.47 -5.38
N LEU A 81 -8.54 15.88 -5.21
CA LEU A 81 -7.76 16.62 -6.19
C LEU A 81 -7.14 15.67 -7.23
N GLY A 82 -6.53 14.57 -6.79
CA GLY A 82 -5.94 13.54 -7.65
C GLY A 82 -5.18 12.47 -6.85
N ILE A 83 -4.51 11.57 -7.57
CA ILE A 83 -3.59 10.58 -6.99
C ILE A 83 -2.23 11.23 -6.86
N LEU A 84 -1.63 11.21 -5.67
CA LEU A 84 -0.32 11.80 -5.43
C LEU A 84 0.77 11.05 -6.22
N LYS A 85 1.73 11.79 -6.79
CA LYS A 85 3.00 11.22 -7.26
C LYS A 85 3.74 10.51 -6.13
N PRO A 86 4.06 9.22 -6.22
CA PRO A 86 4.63 8.47 -5.09
C PRO A 86 5.93 9.05 -4.52
N GLU A 87 6.77 9.65 -5.36
CA GLU A 87 8.01 10.33 -4.98
C GLU A 87 7.80 11.58 -4.10
N LEU A 88 6.58 12.14 -4.09
CA LEU A 88 6.22 13.30 -3.26
C LEU A 88 5.62 12.91 -1.90
N LEU A 89 5.44 11.62 -1.62
CA LEU A 89 4.90 11.16 -0.34
C LEU A 89 5.95 11.37 0.78
N PRO A 90 5.70 12.23 1.78
CA PRO A 90 6.69 12.52 2.82
C PRO A 90 6.86 11.35 3.79
N ASP A 91 8.01 11.29 4.46
CA ASP A 91 8.39 10.23 5.40
C ASP A 91 7.32 9.93 6.45
N HIS A 92 6.72 10.95 7.08
CA HIS A 92 5.68 10.72 8.09
C HIS A 92 4.46 10.00 7.50
N ALA A 93 4.08 10.33 6.27
CA ALA A 93 2.94 9.72 5.59
C ALA A 93 3.28 8.30 5.12
N ARG A 94 4.53 8.04 4.70
CA ARG A 94 5.04 6.68 4.42
C ARG A 94 4.97 5.78 5.66
N LEU A 95 5.38 6.30 6.82
CA LEU A 95 5.30 5.60 8.11
C LEU A 95 3.85 5.38 8.58
N GLN A 96 2.93 6.29 8.26
CA GLN A 96 1.51 6.08 8.56
C GLN A 96 0.90 5.03 7.62
N LEU A 97 1.22 5.11 6.32
CA LEU A 97 0.76 4.18 5.29
C LEU A 97 1.23 2.74 5.57
N SER A 98 2.45 2.56 6.08
CA SER A 98 3.01 1.24 6.41
C SER A 98 2.28 0.52 7.54
N GLN A 99 1.41 1.20 8.28
CA GLN A 99 0.63 0.60 9.36
C GLN A 99 -0.79 0.19 8.93
N ILE A 100 -1.18 0.50 7.69
CA ILE A 100 -2.51 0.20 7.17
C ILE A 100 -2.55 -1.27 6.73
N ARG A 101 -3.58 -2.00 7.17
CA ARG A 101 -3.88 -3.35 6.67
C ARG A 101 -4.67 -3.27 5.36
N PRO A 102 -4.48 -4.22 4.43
CA PRO A 102 -5.26 -4.28 3.20
C PRO A 102 -6.78 -4.30 3.45
N SER A 103 -7.55 -3.76 2.49
CA SER A 103 -9.01 -3.85 2.52
C SER A 103 -9.44 -5.32 2.49
N GLY A 104 -10.37 -5.70 3.38
CA GLY A 104 -10.84 -7.08 3.51
C GLY A 104 -9.92 -8.02 4.30
N ALA A 105 -8.84 -7.49 4.91
CA ALA A 105 -8.01 -8.27 5.81
C ALA A 105 -8.81 -8.85 6.99
N LEU A 106 -8.48 -10.07 7.41
CA LEU A 106 -9.21 -10.82 8.41
C LEU A 106 -9.14 -10.16 9.79
N ASP A 107 -10.17 -10.36 10.62
CA ASP A 107 -10.15 -9.86 12.00
C ASP A 107 -9.10 -10.62 12.82
N LEU A 108 -8.15 -9.87 13.40
CA LEU A 108 -7.07 -10.42 14.23
C LEU A 108 -7.57 -11.10 15.51
N LYS A 109 -8.81 -10.81 15.94
CA LYS A 109 -9.41 -11.47 17.10
C LYS A 109 -9.75 -12.93 16.84
N SER A 110 -9.99 -13.29 15.59
CA SER A 110 -10.44 -14.63 15.18
C SER A 110 -9.48 -15.34 14.24
N ASN A 111 -8.40 -14.67 13.81
CA ASN A 111 -7.45 -15.21 12.84
C ASN A 111 -6.02 -14.91 13.32
N GLU A 112 -5.23 -15.97 13.50
CA GLU A 112 -3.84 -15.83 13.92
C GLU A 112 -2.99 -15.28 12.77
N PRO A 113 -2.19 -14.22 13.00
CA PRO A 113 -1.23 -13.73 12.02
C PRO A 113 -0.25 -14.82 11.60
N GLN A 114 -0.04 -14.97 10.30
CA GLN A 114 0.95 -15.89 9.73
C GLN A 114 2.20 -15.15 9.25
N TYR A 115 2.09 -13.83 9.07
CA TYR A 115 3.17 -12.99 8.58
C TYR A 115 3.16 -11.63 9.29
N SER A 116 4.32 -10.99 9.24
CA SER A 116 4.51 -9.59 9.62
C SER A 116 5.07 -8.79 8.45
N GLY A 117 4.44 -7.66 8.13
CA GLY A 117 4.86 -6.74 7.08
C GLY A 117 5.54 -5.50 7.64
N TYR A 118 6.68 -5.11 7.07
CA TYR A 118 7.47 -3.95 7.47
C TYR A 118 7.76 -3.05 6.28
N CYS A 119 7.81 -1.75 6.52
CA CYS A 119 8.32 -0.79 5.55
C CYS A 119 9.36 0.12 6.18
N PHE A 120 10.45 0.36 5.47
CA PHE A 120 11.57 1.16 5.97
C PHE A 120 11.78 2.38 5.09
N LEU A 121 12.08 3.51 5.72
CA LEU A 121 12.61 4.69 5.07
C LEU A 121 14.09 4.47 4.67
N PRO A 122 14.66 5.29 3.77
CA PRO A 122 16.06 5.15 3.34
C PRO A 122 17.08 5.21 4.49
N ASN A 123 16.76 5.90 5.58
CA ASN A 123 17.60 5.98 6.78
C ASN A 123 17.40 4.81 7.77
N GLY A 124 16.67 3.77 7.36
CA GLY A 124 16.38 2.59 8.17
C GLY A 124 15.29 2.77 9.22
N ARG A 125 14.71 3.96 9.38
CA ARG A 125 13.56 4.16 10.28
C ARG A 125 12.34 3.42 9.76
N TYR A 126 11.58 2.83 10.68
CA TYR A 126 10.34 2.12 10.42
C TYR A 126 9.40 2.24 11.62
N THR A 127 8.13 1.85 11.46
CA THR A 127 7.15 1.69 12.54
C THR A 127 6.99 0.22 12.90
N SER A 128 6.14 -0.09 13.89
CA SER A 128 5.72 -1.48 14.16
C SER A 128 5.22 -2.17 12.89
N GLY A 129 5.53 -3.47 12.78
CA GLY A 129 5.08 -4.30 11.67
C GLY A 129 3.56 -4.52 11.70
N VAL A 130 3.01 -4.81 10.53
CA VAL A 130 1.60 -5.10 10.32
C VAL A 130 1.37 -6.60 10.31
N TRP A 131 0.41 -7.06 11.11
CA TRP A 131 -0.01 -8.47 11.14
C TRP A 131 -0.86 -8.82 9.92
N LEU A 132 -0.48 -9.92 9.25
CA LEU A 132 -1.14 -10.41 8.05
C LEU A 132 -1.49 -11.89 8.24
N CYS A 133 -2.76 -12.24 8.07
CA CYS A 133 -3.28 -13.58 8.41
C CYS A 133 -3.18 -14.59 7.26
N SER A 134 -2.85 -14.16 6.04
CA SER A 134 -2.81 -15.05 4.88
C SER A 134 -1.85 -14.57 3.80
N ALA A 135 -1.47 -15.47 2.88
CA ALA A 135 -0.68 -15.12 1.70
C ALA A 135 -1.39 -14.08 0.81
N LYS A 136 -2.73 -14.07 0.78
CA LYS A 136 -3.49 -13.04 0.06
C LYS A 136 -3.27 -11.65 0.70
N GLU A 137 -3.34 -11.56 2.03
CA GLU A 137 -3.06 -10.31 2.74
C GLU A 137 -1.63 -9.83 2.50
N VAL A 138 -0.67 -10.75 2.40
CA VAL A 138 0.72 -10.44 2.01
C VAL A 138 0.79 -9.82 0.62
N GLN A 139 0.16 -10.44 -0.38
CA GLN A 139 0.14 -9.93 -1.75
C GLN A 139 -0.52 -8.54 -1.82
N ASP A 140 -1.69 -8.39 -1.20
CA ASP A 140 -2.41 -7.12 -1.19
C ASP A 140 -1.60 -6.02 -0.47
N TYR A 141 -0.89 -6.37 0.62
CA TYR A 141 -0.03 -5.44 1.35
C TYR A 141 1.18 -5.01 0.52
N ILE A 142 1.85 -5.94 -0.17
CA ILE A 142 2.97 -5.61 -1.07
C ILE A 142 2.48 -4.66 -2.18
N GLU A 143 1.35 -4.97 -2.82
CA GLU A 143 0.78 -4.15 -3.89
C GLU A 143 0.45 -2.73 -3.41
N MET A 144 -0.09 -2.60 -2.20
CA MET A 144 -0.39 -1.31 -1.57
C MET A 144 0.87 -0.48 -1.29
N GLN A 145 2.00 -1.10 -0.98
CA GLN A 145 3.20 -0.41 -0.48
C GLN A 145 4.27 -0.18 -1.55
N LYS A 146 4.35 -1.03 -2.58
CA LYS A 146 5.51 -1.13 -3.47
C LYS A 146 5.89 0.16 -4.20
N ASP A 147 4.90 0.98 -4.52
CA ASP A 147 5.13 2.23 -5.27
C ASP A 147 5.56 3.38 -4.35
N TYR A 148 5.30 3.27 -3.03
CA TYR A 148 5.45 4.36 -2.07
C TYR A 148 6.66 4.20 -1.15
N GLN A 149 7.05 2.96 -0.86
CA GLN A 149 8.04 2.64 0.17
C GLN A 149 9.42 2.42 -0.42
N TYR A 150 10.46 2.84 0.33
CA TYR A 150 11.84 2.57 -0.04
C TYR A 150 12.16 1.07 0.09
N ARG A 151 11.73 0.43 1.17
CA ARG A 151 11.89 -1.02 1.38
C ARG A 151 10.62 -1.62 1.94
N VAL A 152 10.20 -2.76 1.40
CA VAL A 152 9.09 -3.59 1.89
C VAL A 152 9.66 -4.96 2.24
N MET A 153 9.40 -5.45 3.44
CA MET A 153 9.87 -6.74 3.93
C MET A 153 8.72 -7.49 4.58
N ILE A 154 8.61 -8.79 4.33
CA ILE A 154 7.64 -9.68 4.95
C ILE A 154 8.41 -10.79 5.65
N CYS A 155 8.08 -11.03 6.91
CA CYS A 155 8.53 -12.20 7.65
C CYS A 155 7.38 -13.18 7.90
N ASP A 156 7.68 -14.47 8.01
CA ASP A 156 6.74 -15.47 8.51
C ASP A 156 6.63 -15.42 10.06
N ARG A 157 6.01 -16.44 10.66
CA ARG A 157 5.82 -16.52 12.13
C ARG A 157 7.08 -16.84 12.90
N ASP A 158 8.09 -17.38 12.25
CA ASP A 158 9.36 -17.75 12.87
C ASP A 158 10.41 -16.64 12.67
N ASP A 159 9.96 -15.44 12.30
CA ASP A 159 10.74 -14.24 12.01
C ASP A 159 11.72 -14.38 10.84
N PHE A 160 11.52 -15.38 9.96
CA PHE A 160 12.31 -15.49 8.74
C PHE A 160 11.75 -14.56 7.65
N CYS A 161 12.64 -13.81 7.01
CA CYS A 161 12.28 -12.99 5.85
C CYS A 161 11.89 -13.89 4.67
N VAL A 162 10.64 -13.78 4.23
CA VAL A 162 10.07 -14.54 3.10
C VAL A 162 9.80 -13.68 1.87
N PHE A 163 9.88 -12.35 2.01
CA PHE A 163 9.86 -11.42 0.90
C PHE A 163 10.63 -10.15 1.26
N GLU A 164 11.42 -9.63 0.32
CA GLU A 164 12.08 -8.35 0.47
C GLU A 164 12.18 -7.64 -0.87
N MET A 165 11.85 -6.35 -0.88
CA MET A 165 11.99 -5.47 -2.03
C MET A 165 12.58 -4.13 -1.60
N ILE A 166 13.56 -3.62 -2.35
CA ILE A 166 14.23 -2.34 -2.11
C ILE A 166 14.20 -1.53 -3.40
N GLU A 167 13.68 -0.30 -3.32
CA GLU A 167 13.53 0.63 -4.45
C GLU A 167 12.85 -0.01 -5.67
N GLY A 168 11.80 -0.80 -5.41
CA GLY A 168 11.05 -1.52 -6.45
C GLY A 168 11.73 -2.80 -6.98
N ASN A 169 12.94 -3.12 -6.53
CA ASN A 169 13.67 -4.31 -6.94
C ASN A 169 13.46 -5.45 -5.94
N LEU A 170 13.02 -6.61 -6.43
CA LEU A 170 12.88 -7.82 -5.61
C LEU A 170 14.26 -8.34 -5.19
N ILE A 171 14.50 -8.43 -3.88
CA ILE A 171 15.74 -8.92 -3.27
C ILE A 171 15.57 -10.35 -2.78
N HIS A 172 14.43 -10.65 -2.15
CA HIS A 172 14.10 -11.99 -1.65
C HIS A 172 12.66 -12.38 -2.03
N PRO A 173 12.40 -13.62 -2.48
CA PRO A 173 13.38 -14.68 -2.77
C PRO A 173 14.31 -14.31 -3.94
N SER A 174 15.56 -14.77 -3.90
CA SER A 174 16.52 -14.52 -4.98
C SER A 174 16.07 -15.22 -6.27
N ALA A 175 16.56 -14.74 -7.42
CA ALA A 175 16.29 -15.40 -8.70
C ALA A 175 16.68 -16.89 -8.68
N GLU A 176 17.82 -17.20 -8.06
CA GLU A 176 18.33 -18.56 -7.86
C GLU A 176 17.37 -19.41 -7.01
N ALA A 177 16.86 -18.89 -5.89
CA ALA A 177 15.89 -19.58 -5.05
C ALA A 177 14.57 -19.84 -5.79
N MET A 178 14.11 -18.86 -6.59
CA MET A 178 12.92 -19.02 -7.44
C MET A 178 13.13 -20.05 -8.55
N GLU A 179 14.31 -20.12 -9.16
CA GLU A 179 14.65 -21.13 -10.16
C GLU A 179 14.76 -22.53 -9.56
N ALA A 180 15.37 -22.66 -8.37
CA ALA A 180 15.44 -23.93 -7.65
C ALA A 180 14.03 -24.46 -7.33
N PHE A 181 13.14 -23.60 -6.81
CA PHE A 181 11.76 -23.96 -6.53
C PHE A 181 10.99 -24.36 -7.79
N ARG A 182 11.19 -23.66 -8.92
CA ARG A 182 10.60 -24.04 -10.21
C ARG A 182 11.09 -25.40 -10.71
N LYS A 183 12.40 -25.69 -10.58
CA LYS A 183 12.99 -26.98 -10.99
C LYS A 183 12.45 -28.13 -10.15
N GLU A 184 12.32 -27.96 -8.83
CA GLU A 184 11.73 -28.96 -7.93
C GLU A 184 10.26 -29.27 -8.26
N HIS A 185 9.51 -28.27 -8.75
CA HIS A 185 8.10 -28.43 -9.11
C HIS A 185 7.87 -28.74 -10.61
N GLN A 186 8.94 -28.92 -11.40
CA GLN A 186 8.88 -29.27 -12.83
C GLN A 186 9.23 -30.73 -13.15
N GLU A 187 9.51 -31.59 -12.17
CA GLU A 187 9.64 -33.04 -12.41
C GLU A 187 8.32 -33.79 -12.15
N PRO A 188 7.63 -34.29 -13.20
CA PRO A 188 6.84 -35.50 -13.12
C PRO A 188 7.56 -36.65 -13.83
N GLY A 189 8.02 -37.61 -13.03
CA GLY A 189 8.05 -39.05 -13.31
C GLY A 189 8.49 -39.52 -14.70
N SER A 190 9.74 -39.99 -14.79
CA SER A 190 10.12 -41.05 -15.70
C SER A 190 9.20 -42.28 -15.51
N MET A 191 8.33 -42.56 -16.49
CA MET A 191 7.87 -43.92 -16.74
C MET A 191 7.90 -44.18 -18.24
N GLU A 192 9.01 -44.75 -18.71
CA GLU A 192 9.00 -45.58 -19.91
C GLU A 192 8.05 -46.76 -19.67
N LEU A 193 6.88 -46.73 -20.30
CA LEU A 193 6.09 -47.94 -20.51
C LEU A 193 6.55 -48.57 -21.82
N LYS A 194 7.46 -49.53 -21.70
CA LYS A 194 7.59 -50.59 -22.70
C LYS A 194 6.40 -51.52 -22.56
N LEU A 195 5.61 -51.65 -23.62
CA LEU A 195 4.86 -52.85 -24.01
C LEU A 195 4.56 -52.76 -25.52
#